data_AF-A0A6B8THJ8-F1
#
_entry.id   AF-A0A6B8THJ8-F1
#
_cell.length_a   1.000
_cell.length_b   1.000
_cell.length_c   1.000
_cell.angle_alpha   90.00
_cell.angle_beta   90.00
_cell.angle_gamma   90.00
#
_symmetry.space_group_name_H-M   'P 1'
#
loop_
_entity.id
_entity.type
_entity.pdbx_description
1 polymer ?
#
loop_
_entity_poly.entity_id
_entity_poly.type
_entity_poly.pdbx_seq_one_letter_code
_entity_poly.pdbx_strand_id
1 'polypeptide(L)'
;MLRLFFLLFPCLALAQYPKAMDFSKLYQGKLDSVAVVLRTGWTKETSWPEAPEEERITEIRKHLPLSEGNHLLRILRNKRGYKEEYPLLNDVVSSFLFYANGNEVLTIHFSTETKQLTMYKGDELIFAGMSKGKLTKKLIRYLYPKLSAKELYMNFFILWEEI
;
A
#
# COMPACT_ATOMS: atom_id res chain seq x y z
N MET A 1 -12.74 -14.32 39.82
CA MET A 1 -11.34 -14.52 39.40
C MET A 1 -11.33 -15.54 38.26
N LEU A 2 -11.47 -15.06 37.02
CA LEU A 2 -11.16 -15.83 35.80
C LEU A 2 -10.71 -14.82 34.74
N ARG A 3 -9.66 -14.08 35.09
CA ARG A 3 -9.18 -12.91 34.35
C ARG A 3 -7.86 -13.25 33.68
N LEU A 4 -7.84 -14.31 32.86
CA LEU A 4 -6.60 -14.77 32.21
C LEU A 4 -6.84 -15.59 30.93
N PHE A 5 -7.70 -15.11 30.02
CA PHE A 5 -7.82 -15.68 28.66
C PHE A 5 -7.71 -14.65 27.53
N PHE A 6 -7.35 -13.39 27.84
CA PHE A 6 -7.13 -12.34 26.83
C PHE A 6 -5.65 -12.00 26.58
N LEU A 7 -4.71 -12.77 27.16
CA LEU A 7 -3.26 -12.51 27.10
C LEU A 7 -2.52 -13.35 26.04
N LEU A 8 -3.24 -13.95 25.08
CA LEU A 8 -2.65 -14.72 23.97
C LEU A 8 -3.06 -14.20 22.57
N PHE A 9 -3.60 -12.98 22.49
CA PHE A 9 -4.01 -12.37 21.20
C PHE A 9 -3.22 -11.13 20.74
N PRO A 10 -1.88 -11.01 20.89
CA PRO A 10 -1.16 -9.93 20.24
C PRO A 10 -0.72 -10.27 18.79
N CYS A 11 -1.36 -11.23 18.10
CA CYS A 11 -0.99 -11.63 16.73
C CYS A 11 -2.15 -12.11 15.84
N LEU A 12 -3.39 -11.71 16.10
CA LEU A 12 -4.42 -11.75 15.04
C LEU A 12 -4.40 -10.45 14.22
N ALA A 13 -3.23 -10.08 13.70
CA ALA A 13 -3.24 -9.56 12.34
C ALA A 13 -3.70 -10.77 11.51
N LEU A 14 -4.98 -10.82 11.15
CA LEU A 14 -5.46 -11.75 10.13
C LEU A 14 -4.56 -11.51 8.93
N ALA A 15 -3.56 -12.38 8.73
CA ALA A 15 -2.80 -12.43 7.50
C ALA A 15 -3.84 -12.48 6.41
N GLN A 16 -3.99 -11.39 5.66
CA GLN A 16 -5.04 -11.35 4.66
C GLN A 16 -4.69 -12.43 3.65
N TYR A 17 -5.53 -13.46 3.53
CA TYR A 17 -5.33 -14.45 2.49
C TYR A 17 -5.25 -13.72 1.14
N PRO A 18 -4.33 -14.13 0.25
CA PRO A 18 -4.26 -13.54 -1.08
C PRO A 18 -5.65 -13.56 -1.70
N LYS A 19 -6.08 -12.40 -2.18
CA LYS A 19 -7.37 -12.25 -2.85
C LYS A 19 -7.13 -11.80 -4.27
N ALA A 20 -7.55 -12.64 -5.20
CA ALA A 20 -7.63 -12.34 -6.63
C ALA A 20 -8.29 -10.99 -6.86
N MET A 21 -7.75 -10.22 -7.81
CA MET A 21 -8.25 -8.90 -8.12
C MET A 21 -9.66 -8.97 -8.71
N ASP A 22 -10.63 -8.40 -8.00
CA ASP A 22 -12.01 -8.25 -8.49
C ASP A 22 -12.15 -6.96 -9.31
N PHE A 23 -11.79 -7.05 -10.59
CA PHE A 23 -11.88 -5.91 -11.53
C PHE A 23 -13.29 -5.38 -11.73
N SER A 24 -14.34 -6.19 -11.44
CA SER A 24 -15.73 -5.73 -11.55
C SER A 24 -16.05 -4.67 -10.51
N LYS A 25 -15.33 -4.69 -9.38
CA LYS A 25 -15.50 -3.75 -8.27
C LYS A 25 -14.56 -2.56 -8.32
N LEU A 26 -13.52 -2.61 -9.14
CA LEU A 26 -12.61 -1.47 -9.33
C LEU A 26 -13.40 -0.23 -9.79
N TYR A 27 -13.17 0.90 -9.12
CA TYR A 27 -13.92 2.13 -9.38
C TYR A 27 -13.79 2.60 -10.84
N GLN A 28 -14.94 2.86 -11.48
CA GLN A 28 -15.02 3.21 -12.90
C GLN A 28 -15.44 4.66 -13.17
N GLY A 29 -15.94 5.36 -12.14
CA GLY A 29 -16.50 6.71 -12.27
C GLY A 29 -15.45 7.83 -12.35
N LYS A 30 -15.94 9.06 -12.24
CA LYS A 30 -15.11 10.27 -12.20
C LYS A 30 -14.74 10.61 -10.76
N LEU A 31 -13.45 10.78 -10.52
CA LEU A 31 -12.93 11.28 -9.25
C LEU A 31 -13.12 12.79 -9.13
N ASP A 32 -13.23 13.27 -7.89
CA ASP A 32 -13.08 14.68 -7.56
C ASP A 32 -11.67 14.99 -7.01
N SER A 33 -11.10 14.08 -6.22
CA SER A 33 -9.81 14.25 -5.56
C SER A 33 -9.15 12.92 -5.23
N VAL A 34 -7.83 12.96 -5.02
CA VAL A 34 -7.05 11.83 -4.52
C VAL A 34 -6.09 12.34 -3.46
N ALA A 35 -6.02 11.65 -2.33
CA ALA A 35 -5.06 11.93 -1.27
C ALA A 35 -4.03 10.79 -1.17
N VAL A 36 -2.78 11.14 -0.92
CA VAL A 36 -1.71 10.19 -0.60
C VAL A 36 -1.31 10.41 0.83
N VAL A 37 -1.39 9.34 1.60
CA VAL A 37 -0.95 9.26 2.98
C VAL A 37 0.35 8.48 2.98
N LEU A 38 1.47 9.18 3.02
CA LEU A 38 2.78 8.57 3.15
C LEU A 38 3.02 8.28 4.62
N ARG A 39 3.35 7.04 4.93
CA ARG A 39 3.81 6.65 6.26
C ARG A 39 5.27 6.24 6.14
N THR A 40 6.08 6.72 7.07
CA THR A 40 7.51 6.38 7.18
C THR A 40 7.84 6.15 8.64
N GLY A 41 8.61 5.12 8.96
CA GLY A 41 8.86 4.78 10.34
C GLY A 41 9.27 3.33 10.56
N TRP A 42 9.25 2.92 11.83
CA TRP A 42 9.35 1.54 12.26
C TRP A 42 8.43 1.33 13.46
N THR A 43 7.93 0.12 13.56
CA THR A 43 7.15 -0.44 14.67
C THR A 43 8.10 -1.22 15.59
N LYS A 44 7.67 -1.66 16.77
CA LYS A 44 8.49 -2.53 17.63
C LYS A 44 8.68 -3.94 17.04
N GLU A 45 7.68 -4.47 16.36
CA GLU A 45 7.68 -5.82 15.76
C GLU A 45 8.56 -5.94 14.50
N THR A 46 9.24 -4.84 14.19
CA THR A 46 9.49 -4.30 12.85
C THR A 46 10.83 -3.54 12.84
N SER A 47 11.33 -3.24 14.04
CA SER A 47 12.63 -2.67 14.30
C SER A 47 13.75 -3.65 13.95
N TRP A 48 14.86 -3.11 13.44
CA TRP A 48 16.14 -3.81 13.39
C TRP A 48 16.82 -3.81 14.78
N PRO A 49 17.81 -4.69 15.06
CA PRO A 49 18.40 -4.84 16.38
C PRO A 49 18.97 -3.56 17.01
N GLU A 50 19.38 -2.59 16.18
CA GLU A 50 19.93 -1.29 16.60
C GLU A 50 18.93 -0.12 16.49
N ALA A 51 17.66 -0.38 16.20
CA ALA A 51 16.65 0.68 16.14
C ALA A 51 16.41 1.25 17.55
N PRO A 52 16.06 2.54 17.67
CA PRO A 52 15.60 3.10 18.94
C PRO A 52 14.43 2.29 19.51
N GLU A 53 14.39 2.10 20.84
CA GLU A 53 13.33 1.32 21.52
C GLU A 53 11.92 1.87 21.25
N GLU A 54 11.80 3.18 21.03
CA GLU A 54 10.53 3.83 20.74
C GLU A 54 10.14 3.63 19.27
N GLU A 55 8.96 3.03 19.05
CA GLU A 55 8.29 3.04 17.76
C GLU A 55 8.07 4.47 17.28
N ARG A 56 8.38 4.71 16.00
CA ARG A 56 8.19 6.02 15.38
C ARG A 56 7.56 5.88 14.02
N ILE A 57 6.29 6.27 13.91
CA ILE A 57 5.60 6.43 12.63
C ILE A 57 5.34 7.91 12.38
N THR A 58 5.81 8.41 11.24
CA THR A 58 5.47 9.74 10.73
C THR A 58 4.50 9.61 9.57
N GLU A 59 3.40 10.36 9.61
CA GLU A 59 2.40 10.42 8.55
C GLU A 59 2.44 11.79 7.85
N ILE A 60 2.53 11.78 6.52
CA ILE A 60 2.46 12.97 5.68
C ILE A 60 1.32 12.80 4.69
N ARG A 61 0.38 13.74 4.69
CA ARG A 61 -0.74 13.76 3.75
C ARG A 61 -0.49 14.76 2.63
N LYS A 62 -0.76 14.35 1.40
CA LYS A 62 -0.63 15.17 0.19
C LYS A 62 -1.83 14.99 -0.71
N HIS A 63 -2.31 16.08 -1.28
CA HIS A 63 -3.30 16.02 -2.35
C HIS A 63 -2.60 15.73 -3.69
N LEU A 64 -3.10 14.77 -4.46
CA LEU A 64 -2.62 14.47 -5.80
C LEU A 64 -3.41 15.29 -6.84
N PRO A 65 -2.76 15.81 -7.87
CA PRO A 65 -3.46 16.39 -9.02
C PRO A 65 -4.47 15.41 -9.60
N LEU A 66 -5.66 15.90 -9.94
CA LEU A 66 -6.75 15.06 -10.46
C LEU A 66 -6.36 14.32 -11.75
N SER A 67 -5.51 14.91 -12.59
CA SER A 67 -4.95 14.27 -13.78
C SER A 67 -4.12 13.03 -13.42
N GLU A 68 -3.32 13.10 -12.37
CA GLU A 68 -2.50 11.99 -11.86
C GLU A 68 -3.35 10.91 -11.19
N GLY A 69 -4.32 11.31 -10.36
CA GLY A 69 -5.28 10.38 -9.74
C GLY A 69 -6.07 9.58 -10.78
N ASN A 70 -6.60 10.25 -11.80
CA ASN A 70 -7.27 9.58 -12.92
C ASN A 70 -6.31 8.69 -13.73
N HIS A 71 -5.06 9.13 -13.91
CA HIS A 71 -4.06 8.32 -14.56
C HIS A 71 -3.79 7.03 -13.77
N LEU A 72 -3.65 7.13 -12.44
CA LEU A 72 -3.48 6.01 -11.53
C LEU A 72 -4.63 5.01 -11.66
N LEU A 73 -5.88 5.45 -11.58
CA LEU A 73 -7.05 4.58 -11.81
C LEU A 73 -6.98 3.82 -13.14
N ARG A 74 -6.55 4.48 -14.23
CA ARG A 74 -6.41 3.81 -15.54
C ARG A 74 -5.33 2.72 -15.51
N ILE A 75 -4.24 2.94 -14.77
CA ILE A 75 -3.17 1.93 -14.63
C ILE A 75 -3.67 0.73 -13.83
N LEU A 76 -4.49 0.95 -12.79
CA LEU A 76 -5.03 -0.13 -11.97
C LEU A 76 -5.92 -1.10 -12.78
N ARG A 77 -6.49 -0.65 -13.89
CA ARG A 77 -7.25 -1.51 -14.81
C ARG A 77 -6.38 -2.48 -15.61
N ASN A 78 -5.05 -2.34 -15.57
CA ASN A 78 -4.14 -3.27 -16.23
C ASN A 78 -4.07 -4.61 -15.48
N LYS A 79 -4.74 -5.63 -16.04
CA LYS A 79 -4.83 -6.96 -15.45
C LYS A 79 -3.49 -7.67 -15.22
N ARG A 80 -2.43 -7.29 -15.94
CA ARG A 80 -1.09 -7.89 -15.81
C ARG A 80 -0.27 -7.31 -14.65
N GLY A 81 -0.80 -6.33 -13.93
CA GLY A 81 -0.09 -5.61 -12.86
C GLY A 81 -0.12 -6.28 -11.49
N TYR A 82 -0.73 -7.46 -11.35
CA TYR A 82 -1.07 -8.08 -10.07
C TYR A 82 -0.57 -9.52 -9.99
N LYS A 83 -0.13 -9.94 -8.80
CA LYS A 83 0.18 -11.33 -8.46
C LYS A 83 -0.51 -11.68 -7.15
N GLU A 84 -1.30 -12.74 -7.15
CA GLU A 84 -1.86 -13.30 -5.93
C GLU A 84 -0.76 -13.98 -5.15
N GLU A 85 -0.37 -13.37 -4.04
CA GLU A 85 0.64 -13.89 -3.13
C GLU A 85 0.33 -13.48 -1.71
N TYR A 86 0.75 -14.31 -0.76
CA TYR A 86 0.54 -14.04 0.65
C TYR A 86 1.20 -12.71 1.03
N PRO A 87 0.43 -11.77 1.61
CA PRO A 87 1.01 -10.59 2.20
C PRO A 87 1.82 -11.02 3.44
N LEU A 88 3.13 -10.85 3.35
CA LEU A 88 4.02 -10.79 4.51
C LEU A 88 3.57 -9.69 5.47
N LEU A 89 3.79 -9.87 6.77
CA LEU A 89 3.64 -8.78 7.72
C LEU A 89 4.49 -7.59 7.25
N ASN A 90 3.90 -6.40 7.29
CA ASN A 90 4.50 -5.16 6.82
C ASN A 90 4.44 -4.12 7.91
N ASP A 91 5.47 -3.31 7.93
CA ASP A 91 5.79 -2.45 9.05
C ASP A 91 5.23 -1.05 8.85
N VAL A 92 5.29 -0.55 7.61
CA VAL A 92 4.80 0.79 7.28
C VAL A 92 4.27 0.83 5.85
N VAL A 93 2.99 1.21 5.71
CA VAL A 93 2.27 1.16 4.44
C VAL A 93 1.75 2.54 4.05
N SER A 94 2.05 2.96 2.82
CA SER A 94 1.51 4.19 2.24
C SER A 94 0.13 3.95 1.64
N SER A 95 -0.77 4.92 1.73
CA SER A 95 -2.15 4.78 1.26
C SER A 95 -2.51 5.82 0.20
N PHE A 96 -3.24 5.40 -0.82
CA PHE A 96 -3.87 6.26 -1.81
C PHE A 96 -5.39 6.18 -1.60
N LEU A 97 -6.00 7.32 -1.28
CA LEU A 97 -7.41 7.45 -0.99
C LEU A 97 -8.07 8.21 -2.14
N PHE A 98 -9.07 7.60 -2.77
CA PHE A 98 -9.74 8.15 -3.94
C PHE A 98 -11.14 8.57 -3.55
N TYR A 99 -11.52 9.79 -3.93
CA TYR A 99 -12.81 10.36 -3.58
C TYR A 99 -13.65 10.66 -4.83
N ALA A 100 -14.96 10.54 -4.66
CA ALA A 100 -15.95 11.01 -5.61
C ALA A 100 -17.20 11.52 -4.88
N ASN A 101 -17.63 12.73 -5.24
CA ASN A 101 -18.72 13.45 -4.59
C ASN A 101 -18.53 13.53 -3.07
N GLY A 102 -17.28 13.77 -2.62
CA GLY A 102 -16.92 13.85 -1.20
C GLY A 102 -16.83 12.51 -0.46
N ASN A 103 -17.10 11.37 -1.11
CA ASN A 103 -17.04 10.04 -0.48
C ASN A 103 -15.79 9.29 -0.93
N GLU A 104 -15.16 8.57 0.00
CA GLU A 104 -14.10 7.62 -0.35
C GLU A 104 -14.69 6.45 -1.14
N VAL A 105 -14.20 6.23 -2.35
CA VAL A 105 -14.72 5.21 -3.29
C VAL A 105 -13.74 4.08 -3.58
N LEU A 106 -12.45 4.31 -3.32
CA LEU A 106 -11.39 3.33 -3.49
C LEU A 106 -10.24 3.70 -2.56
N THR A 107 -9.68 2.69 -1.89
CA THR A 107 -8.47 2.84 -1.09
C THR A 107 -7.45 1.80 -1.49
N ILE A 108 -6.20 2.24 -1.61
CA ILE A 108 -5.07 1.39 -1.96
C ILE A 108 -4.02 1.53 -0.89
N HIS A 109 -3.64 0.43 -0.27
CA HIS A 109 -2.48 0.36 0.59
C HIS A 109 -1.34 -0.28 -0.18
N PHE A 110 -0.18 0.36 -0.18
CA PHE A 110 1.00 -0.11 -0.89
C PHE A 110 2.24 -0.05 0.01
N SER A 111 2.88 -1.21 0.19
CA SER A 111 4.20 -1.31 0.81
C SER A 111 5.25 -1.20 -0.28
N THR A 112 6.12 -0.21 -0.17
CA THR A 112 7.24 -0.03 -1.11
C THR A 112 8.22 -1.19 -1.03
N GLU A 113 8.45 -1.70 0.17
CA GLU A 113 9.43 -2.73 0.49
C GLU A 113 9.01 -4.08 -0.09
N THR A 114 7.86 -4.59 0.34
CA THR A 114 7.38 -5.91 -0.08
C THR A 114 6.59 -5.87 -1.38
N LYS A 115 6.36 -4.67 -1.95
CA LYS A 115 5.52 -4.43 -3.14
C LYS A 115 4.07 -4.90 -2.97
N GLN A 116 3.69 -5.24 -1.74
CA GLN A 116 2.34 -5.65 -1.39
C GLN A 116 1.37 -4.53 -1.63
N LEU A 117 0.20 -4.92 -2.07
CA LEU A 117 -0.86 -4.05 -2.50
C LEU A 117 -2.18 -4.64 -2.02
N THR A 118 -2.88 -3.86 -1.21
CA THR A 118 -4.24 -4.18 -0.77
C THR A 118 -5.15 -3.10 -1.31
N MET A 119 -6.32 -3.48 -1.82
CA MET A 119 -7.28 -2.56 -2.40
C MET A 119 -8.68 -2.80 -1.86
N TYR A 120 -9.35 -1.72 -1.50
CA TYR A 120 -10.70 -1.73 -0.96
C TYR A 120 -11.62 -0.81 -1.73
N LYS A 121 -12.87 -1.21 -1.89
CA LYS A 121 -13.97 -0.35 -2.35
C LYS A 121 -14.90 -0.10 -1.16
N GLY A 122 -14.78 1.07 -0.53
CA GLY A 122 -15.33 1.25 0.82
C GLY A 122 -14.70 0.22 1.76
N ASP A 123 -15.52 -0.54 2.47
CA ASP A 123 -15.04 -1.59 3.40
C ASP A 123 -14.77 -2.95 2.72
N GLU A 124 -15.10 -3.09 1.43
CA GLU A 124 -14.95 -4.36 0.73
C GLU A 124 -13.53 -4.54 0.19
N LEU A 125 -12.83 -5.57 0.67
CA LEU A 125 -11.54 -5.99 0.11
C LEU A 125 -11.74 -6.51 -1.32
N ILE A 126 -11.11 -5.89 -2.32
CA ILE A 126 -11.21 -6.29 -3.73
C ILE A 126 -9.90 -6.86 -4.30
N PHE A 127 -8.78 -6.65 -3.61
CA PHE A 127 -7.50 -7.29 -3.93
C PHE A 127 -6.58 -7.32 -2.71
N ALA A 128 -5.85 -8.43 -2.54
CA ALA A 128 -4.74 -8.55 -1.62
C ALA A 128 -3.66 -9.41 -2.28
N GLY A 129 -2.48 -8.84 -2.49
CA GLY A 129 -1.36 -9.54 -3.12
C GLY A 129 -0.22 -8.59 -3.42
N MET A 130 0.55 -8.86 -4.48
CA MET A 130 1.66 -8.00 -4.89
C MET A 130 1.36 -7.22 -6.17
N SER A 131 1.83 -5.99 -6.20
CA SER A 131 1.94 -5.19 -7.43
C SER A 131 3.15 -5.64 -8.26
N LYS A 132 3.07 -5.50 -9.59
CA LYS A 132 4.16 -5.84 -10.50
C LYS A 132 4.43 -4.82 -11.59
N GLY A 133 5.67 -4.84 -12.07
CA GLY A 133 6.11 -4.21 -13.31
C GLY A 133 5.76 -2.73 -13.37
N LYS A 134 4.90 -2.35 -14.32
CA LYS A 134 4.51 -0.95 -14.54
C LYS A 134 3.71 -0.36 -13.38
N LEU A 135 2.95 -1.16 -12.63
CA LEU A 135 2.16 -0.65 -11.50
C LEU A 135 3.07 -0.24 -10.35
N THR A 136 3.95 -1.15 -9.91
CA THR A 136 4.96 -0.89 -8.87
C THR A 136 5.80 0.34 -9.19
N LYS A 137 6.33 0.44 -10.42
CA LYS A 137 7.12 1.60 -10.88
C LYS A 137 6.39 2.92 -10.71
N LYS A 138 5.08 2.95 -10.92
CA LYS A 138 4.29 4.17 -10.80
C LYS A 138 3.98 4.51 -9.36
N LEU A 139 3.57 3.54 -8.55
CA LEU A 139 3.31 3.74 -7.12
C LEU A 139 4.55 4.29 -6.41
N ILE A 140 5.72 3.69 -6.65
CA ILE A 140 6.98 4.14 -6.06
C ILE A 140 7.35 5.56 -6.52
N ARG A 141 7.21 5.86 -7.82
CA ARG A 141 7.49 7.21 -8.34
C ARG A 141 6.58 8.29 -7.71
N TYR A 142 5.34 7.95 -7.38
CA TYR A 142 4.44 8.87 -6.66
C TYR A 142 4.85 9.08 -5.21
N LEU A 143 5.31 8.03 -4.53
CA LEU A 143 5.75 8.13 -3.14
C LEU A 143 7.08 8.90 -3.01
N TYR A 144 7.97 8.77 -3.99
CA TYR A 144 9.29 9.37 -3.97
C TYR A 144 9.57 10.25 -5.21
N PRO A 145 8.81 11.34 -5.42
CA PRO A 145 8.89 12.15 -6.64
C PRO A 145 10.20 12.92 -6.78
N LYS A 146 10.95 13.07 -5.68
CA LYS A 146 12.25 13.76 -5.64
C LYS A 146 13.43 12.86 -6.02
N LEU A 147 13.25 11.55 -6.03
CA LEU A 147 14.30 10.62 -6.42
C LEU A 147 14.39 10.56 -7.94
N SER A 148 15.62 10.62 -8.45
CA SER A 148 15.92 10.41 -9.86
C SER A 148 15.57 8.99 -10.30
N ALA A 149 15.43 8.77 -11.61
CA ALA A 149 15.20 7.43 -12.14
C ALA A 149 16.31 6.44 -11.74
N LYS A 150 17.56 6.92 -11.62
CA LYS A 150 18.70 6.13 -11.16
C LYS A 150 18.55 5.75 -9.68
N GLU A 151 18.23 6.71 -8.81
CA GLU A 151 18.03 6.43 -7.38
C GLU A 151 16.84 5.50 -7.13
N LEU A 152 15.73 5.71 -7.85
CA LEU A 152 14.60 4.80 -7.81
C LEU A 152 15.02 3.38 -8.20
N TYR A 153 15.79 3.25 -9.28
CA TYR A 153 16.30 1.98 -9.78
C TYR A 153 17.20 1.28 -8.75
N MET A 154 18.21 1.98 -8.22
CA MET A 154 19.12 1.43 -7.23
C MET A 154 18.41 1.02 -5.94
N ASN A 155 17.53 1.88 -5.41
CA ASN A 155 16.95 1.69 -4.07
C ASN A 155 15.79 0.70 -4.04
N PHE A 156 15.04 0.54 -5.14
CA PHE A 156 13.80 -0.24 -5.14
C PHE A 156 13.73 -1.35 -6.19
N PHE A 157 14.59 -1.32 -7.22
CA PHE A 157 14.54 -2.28 -8.32
C PHE A 157 15.77 -3.20 -8.38
N ILE A 158 17.00 -2.72 -8.15
CA ILE A 158 18.21 -3.58 -8.13
C ILE A 158 18.31 -4.40 -6.84
N LEU A 159 18.19 -3.76 -5.68
CA LEU A 159 18.36 -4.40 -4.36
C LEU A 159 17.39 -5.59 -4.11
N TRP A 160 16.45 -5.82 -5.01
CA TRP A 160 15.36 -6.79 -4.92
C TRP A 160 15.25 -7.73 -6.14
N GLU A 161 16.14 -7.64 -7.14
CA GLU A 161 16.30 -8.67 -8.17
C GLU A 161 17.47 -9.63 -7.86
N GLU A 162 18.29 -9.33 -6.85
CA GLU A 162 19.42 -10.17 -6.38
C GLU A 162 19.13 -11.03 -5.14
N ILE A 163 17.90 -10.99 -4.61
CA ILE A 163 17.38 -11.88 -3.53
C ILE A 163 16.27 -12.74 -4.13
#